data_AF-A0A955V728-F1
#
_entry.id   AF-A0A955V728-F1
#
_cell.length_a   1.000
_cell.length_b   1.000
_cell.length_c   1.000
_cell.angle_alpha   90.00
_cell.angle_beta   90.00
_cell.angle_gamma   90.00
#
_symmetry.space_group_name_H-M   'P 1'
#
loop_
_entity.id
_entity.type
_entity.pdbx_description
1 polymer ?
#
loop_
_entity_poly.entity_id
_entity_poly.type
_entity_poly.pdbx_seq_one_letter_code
_entity_poly.pdbx_strand_id
1 'polypeptide(L)'
;MIFPGEPHRSNPSRALTPAAARWGLALVVALALAACGEDTTGGQTGDDTADTADAVVSFDTLPTNPVDTSELVDTTPPGDVDDGDFGSPCTSNIDCNSGWCVEGPEGFVCTKKCDEQCPAGYDCKGVASQTDVVFLCLPRLSKLCAPCLDDLQCNGGACLELDGRKSCATACAGDGTCPGGYRCAADPGGVAGSWCVPDTGSCTCNAEADGGLRTCARESALGRCFGVEECDPLVGWSACSAREPADEVCDGEDNDCNGRVDDELDDIGGACQVSVPGVGACEGVKRCGGVDGVVCQAPTPEAESCNFQDDDCDGQTDEDFKTDGQYTSFEHCGTCNRSCASGFPGAELTQCQVGGALPQCVVVTCQSGYVKLNDFQCIPDVVNLCEACSSDDQCIGQDSYCNTLTDGTYCGKGCNATTDCPTGFSCQSVGRPKKQCLPTTGVCSCGPATQGLSRACTETVSPAGQPSYTCAGTQTCGAGGWESCALPSEQCDGFDNDCDGGIDEDYKDGQGRYNRVDNCGGCGISCLALSFTHASPVCDTSGGGAPQCGFACDAGWVDVDGLPGCECSPTSATDFPDPLGVDADCDGIDGEIDKGIFVAKTGSDSASGELDDPLRTIQAGIDKAVAL
;
A
#
# COMPACT_ATOMS: atom_id res chain seq x y z
N MET A 1 -15.73 2.63 -2.36
CA MET A 1 -14.65 2.88 -3.35
C MET A 1 -14.15 1.55 -3.86
N ILE A 2 -13.44 1.53 -4.99
CA ILE A 2 -13.01 0.29 -5.66
C ILE A 2 -11.52 0.13 -5.46
N PHE A 3 -11.13 -0.90 -4.71
CA PHE A 3 -9.73 -1.20 -4.44
C PHE A 3 -9.21 -2.25 -5.41
N PRO A 4 -8.13 -1.98 -6.17
CA PRO A 4 -7.41 -3.02 -6.89
C PRO A 4 -6.57 -3.84 -5.90
N GLY A 5 -6.94 -5.08 -5.62
CA GLY A 5 -6.22 -5.96 -4.68
C GLY A 5 -5.49 -7.12 -5.37
N GLU A 6 -4.22 -7.37 -4.97
CA GLU A 6 -3.62 -8.71 -5.04
C GLU A 6 -3.77 -9.40 -3.67
N PRO A 7 -4.10 -10.70 -3.62
CA PRO A 7 -4.13 -11.42 -2.36
C PRO A 7 -2.69 -11.70 -1.90
N HIS A 8 -2.21 -10.94 -0.91
CA HIS A 8 -1.06 -11.38 -0.13
C HIS A 8 -1.45 -12.67 0.59
N ARG A 9 -0.68 -13.73 0.34
CA ARG A 9 -0.85 -15.04 0.99
C ARG A 9 -0.58 -14.89 2.48
N SER A 10 -1.64 -14.72 3.27
CA SER A 10 -1.62 -15.14 4.66
C SER A 10 -1.47 -16.67 4.69
N ASN A 11 -0.41 -17.13 5.33
CA ASN A 11 -0.05 -18.53 5.46
C ASN A 11 -1.13 -19.28 6.28
N PRO A 12 -1.89 -20.26 5.73
CA PRO A 12 -2.91 -20.96 6.50
C PRO A 12 -2.26 -22.10 7.30
N SER A 13 -1.67 -21.77 8.44
CA SER A 13 -1.28 -22.78 9.43
C SER A 13 -2.48 -23.17 10.29
N ARG A 14 -3.30 -24.14 9.83
CA ARG A 14 -3.89 -25.23 10.64
C ARG A 14 -4.85 -26.11 9.85
N ALA A 15 -4.39 -27.32 9.56
CA ALA A 15 -5.22 -28.42 9.08
C ALA A 15 -5.77 -29.27 10.25
N LEU A 16 -7.06 -29.60 10.13
CA LEU A 16 -7.75 -30.86 10.48
C LEU A 16 -8.14 -31.22 11.94
N THR A 17 -9.47 -31.34 12.09
CA THR A 17 -10.37 -32.14 12.97
C THR A 17 -9.84 -33.52 13.46
N PRO A 18 -10.45 -34.25 14.46
CA PRO A 18 -11.91 -34.34 14.74
C PRO A 18 -12.37 -34.58 16.19
N ALA A 19 -13.66 -34.36 16.48
CA ALA A 19 -14.31 -35.00 17.62
C ALA A 19 -15.82 -35.21 17.39
N ALA A 20 -16.22 -36.48 17.33
CA ALA A 20 -17.60 -36.91 17.47
C ALA A 20 -17.95 -37.04 18.97
N ALA A 21 -19.07 -36.46 19.41
CA ALA A 21 -19.80 -36.93 20.59
C ALA A 21 -21.27 -36.45 20.55
N ARG A 22 -22.18 -37.41 20.44
CA ARG A 22 -23.64 -37.28 20.62
C ARG A 22 -24.01 -37.36 22.10
N TRP A 23 -24.70 -36.36 22.65
CA TRP A 23 -25.71 -36.42 23.76
C TRP A 23 -26.47 -35.06 23.65
N GLY A 24 -27.79 -34.86 23.69
CA GLY A 24 -28.91 -35.56 24.32
C GLY A 24 -29.68 -34.53 25.17
N LEU A 25 -30.86 -34.07 24.69
CA LEU A 25 -31.98 -33.39 25.39
C LEU A 25 -31.71 -32.18 26.33
N ALA A 26 -32.43 -31.07 26.14
CA ALA A 26 -33.61 -30.73 26.95
C ALA A 26 -34.21 -29.36 26.58
N LEU A 27 -35.53 -29.40 26.43
CA LEU A 27 -36.46 -28.29 26.22
C LEU A 27 -36.82 -27.70 27.60
N VAL A 28 -36.66 -26.39 27.82
CA VAL A 28 -37.42 -25.66 28.85
C VAL A 28 -37.82 -24.29 28.32
N VAL A 29 -39.14 -24.13 28.19
CA VAL A 29 -39.88 -22.89 28.01
C VAL A 29 -39.96 -22.16 29.35
N ALA A 30 -39.76 -20.85 29.37
CA ALA A 30 -40.36 -19.97 30.38
C ALA A 30 -40.61 -18.57 29.81
N LEU A 31 -41.91 -18.26 29.67
CA LEU A 31 -42.49 -16.94 29.49
C LEU A 31 -42.12 -15.99 30.64
N ALA A 32 -41.92 -14.71 30.34
CA ALA A 32 -42.46 -13.62 31.16
C ALA A 32 -42.80 -12.39 30.30
N LEU A 33 -44.04 -11.95 30.45
CA LEU A 33 -44.70 -10.79 29.86
C LEU A 33 -44.41 -9.50 30.64
N ALA A 34 -44.79 -8.39 29.99
CA ALA A 34 -45.24 -7.10 30.54
C ALA A 34 -44.14 -6.10 30.93
N ALA A 35 -44.28 -4.78 30.74
CA ALA A 35 -45.27 -3.93 30.06
C ALA A 35 -44.72 -2.49 30.05
N CYS A 36 -45.32 -1.64 29.23
CA CYS A 36 -45.11 -0.19 29.12
C CYS A 36 -45.27 0.57 30.45
N GLY A 37 -44.62 1.73 30.54
CA GLY A 37 -44.87 2.77 31.54
C GLY A 37 -44.45 4.15 31.04
N GLU A 38 -45.45 5.02 30.82
CA GLU A 38 -45.34 6.45 30.56
C GLU A 38 -45.17 7.28 31.86
N ASP A 39 -44.84 8.57 31.65
CA ASP A 39 -45.25 9.78 32.40
C ASP A 39 -44.25 10.56 33.31
N THR A 40 -43.80 11.69 32.73
CA THR A 40 -43.84 13.12 33.17
C THR A 40 -43.22 13.65 34.47
N THR A 41 -42.45 14.75 34.29
CA THR A 41 -42.53 16.13 34.85
C THR A 41 -41.10 16.67 35.04
N GLY A 42 -40.67 17.91 34.81
CA GLY A 42 -41.18 19.23 34.38
C GLY A 42 -40.03 20.22 34.73
N GLY A 43 -39.53 21.09 33.83
CA GLY A 43 -40.00 22.47 33.66
C GLY A 43 -38.87 23.48 33.38
N GLN A 44 -39.08 24.30 32.32
CA GLN A 44 -38.85 25.76 32.15
C GLN A 44 -37.45 26.40 32.34
N THR A 45 -36.95 27.41 31.60
CA THR A 45 -37.45 28.43 30.64
C THR A 45 -36.28 28.98 29.77
N GLY A 46 -36.55 29.51 28.57
CA GLY A 46 -35.63 30.41 27.86
C GLY A 46 -36.07 30.73 26.43
N ASP A 47 -36.49 31.97 26.21
CA ASP A 47 -37.01 32.61 24.99
C ASP A 47 -35.89 32.94 23.99
N ASP A 48 -36.20 32.91 22.69
CA ASP A 48 -35.81 33.90 21.66
C ASP A 48 -35.93 33.33 20.24
N THR A 49 -36.63 34.09 19.40
CA THR A 49 -36.92 33.83 17.99
C THR A 49 -36.05 34.75 17.11
N ALA A 50 -35.46 34.21 16.04
CA ALA A 50 -34.91 34.96 14.89
C ALA A 50 -34.76 33.97 13.72
N ASP A 51 -35.59 34.00 12.68
CA ASP A 51 -35.68 34.95 11.57
C ASP A 51 -34.55 34.76 10.53
N THR A 52 -34.97 34.34 9.33
CA THR A 52 -34.14 34.00 8.17
C THR A 52 -33.87 35.28 7.36
N ALA A 53 -32.61 35.67 7.23
CA ALA A 53 -32.20 36.82 6.43
C ALA A 53 -31.68 36.41 5.05
N ASP A 54 -32.35 36.94 4.04
CA ASP A 54 -31.93 37.16 2.66
C ASP A 54 -30.57 37.88 2.59
N ALA A 55 -29.73 37.48 1.64
CA ALA A 55 -28.49 38.18 1.29
C ALA A 55 -28.56 38.71 -0.14
N VAL A 56 -28.87 40.01 -0.24
CA VAL A 56 -28.64 40.85 -1.42
C VAL A 56 -27.19 41.36 -1.42
N VAL A 57 -26.50 41.22 -2.55
CA VAL A 57 -25.26 41.97 -2.85
C VAL A 57 -25.50 42.92 -4.02
N SER A 58 -25.08 44.16 -3.80
CA SER A 58 -25.23 45.34 -4.65
C SER A 58 -23.86 45.81 -5.11
N PHE A 59 -23.72 46.18 -6.38
CA PHE A 59 -22.71 47.06 -7.00
C PHE A 59 -23.25 47.41 -8.39
N ASP A 60 -23.08 48.56 -9.02
CA ASP A 60 -22.81 49.95 -8.65
C ASP A 60 -23.17 50.74 -9.92
N THR A 61 -23.55 52.00 -9.75
CA THR A 61 -24.15 52.85 -10.77
C THR A 61 -23.14 53.77 -11.48
N LEU A 62 -23.54 54.20 -12.70
CA LEU A 62 -23.19 55.43 -13.46
C LEU A 62 -22.10 55.29 -14.56
N PRO A 63 -22.14 56.09 -15.65
CA PRO A 63 -22.94 57.31 -15.85
C PRO A 63 -23.74 57.40 -17.17
N THR A 64 -24.80 58.19 -17.11
CA THR A 64 -25.47 58.82 -18.24
C THR A 64 -24.59 59.89 -18.88
N ASN A 65 -24.46 59.88 -20.20
CA ASN A 65 -24.08 61.06 -20.98
C ASN A 65 -25.13 61.37 -22.06
N PRO A 66 -25.32 62.65 -22.38
CA PRO A 66 -26.51 63.15 -23.04
C PRO A 66 -26.38 62.99 -24.55
N VAL A 67 -27.44 62.50 -25.21
CA VAL A 67 -27.51 62.59 -26.67
C VAL A 67 -28.14 63.93 -27.05
N ASP A 68 -27.32 64.62 -27.81
CA ASP A 68 -27.48 65.91 -28.48
C ASP A 68 -28.76 66.00 -29.31
N THR A 69 -29.50 67.07 -29.09
CA THR A 69 -30.56 67.57 -29.96
C THR A 69 -29.94 68.20 -31.21
N SER A 70 -30.02 67.52 -32.34
CA SER A 70 -29.91 68.19 -33.63
C SER A 70 -30.88 67.62 -34.65
N GLU A 71 -31.54 68.55 -35.33
CA GLU A 71 -32.64 68.42 -36.28
C GLU A 71 -32.30 67.51 -37.47
N LEU A 72 -33.25 66.67 -37.88
CA LEU A 72 -33.42 66.30 -39.28
C LEU A 72 -34.90 66.35 -39.69
N VAL A 73 -35.23 67.52 -40.26
CA VAL A 73 -36.05 67.74 -41.46
C VAL A 73 -37.37 66.98 -41.60
N ASP A 74 -38.43 67.74 -41.36
CA ASP A 74 -39.79 67.58 -41.86
C ASP A 74 -39.83 67.39 -43.39
N THR A 75 -40.25 66.20 -43.82
CA THR A 75 -40.88 65.99 -45.13
C THR A 75 -42.13 65.14 -44.94
N THR A 76 -43.31 65.78 -44.99
CA THR A 76 -44.62 65.13 -45.14
C THR A 76 -44.89 64.77 -46.62
N PRO A 77 -45.85 63.88 -46.97
CA PRO A 77 -46.15 62.51 -46.52
C PRO A 77 -46.19 61.50 -47.72
N PRO A 78 -46.54 60.21 -47.52
CA PRO A 78 -47.85 59.82 -48.04
C PRO A 78 -48.62 58.86 -47.12
N GLY A 79 -49.89 59.19 -46.91
CA GLY A 79 -50.92 58.26 -46.44
C GLY A 79 -51.01 58.17 -44.93
N ASP A 80 -51.98 58.88 -44.35
CA ASP A 80 -52.49 58.61 -43.02
C ASP A 80 -52.91 57.13 -42.95
N VAL A 81 -52.09 56.29 -42.32
CA VAL A 81 -52.58 55.03 -41.77
C VAL A 81 -53.16 55.42 -40.42
N ASP A 82 -54.48 55.35 -40.28
CA ASP A 82 -55.13 55.67 -39.00
C ASP A 82 -54.50 54.80 -37.88
N ASP A 83 -54.37 55.36 -36.68
CA ASP A 83 -53.79 54.63 -35.55
C ASP A 83 -54.57 53.32 -35.32
N GLY A 84 -53.86 52.19 -35.27
CA GLY A 84 -54.45 50.85 -35.18
C GLY A 84 -54.91 50.18 -36.50
N ASP A 85 -54.75 50.82 -37.66
CA ASP A 85 -54.99 50.19 -38.96
C ASP A 85 -53.91 49.18 -39.38
N PHE A 86 -54.16 48.43 -40.46
CA PHE A 86 -53.26 47.39 -40.95
C PHE A 86 -51.85 47.93 -41.23
N GLY A 87 -50.85 47.33 -40.60
CA GLY A 87 -49.44 47.73 -40.70
C GLY A 87 -48.99 48.73 -39.64
N SER A 88 -49.88 49.31 -38.84
CA SER A 88 -49.52 50.21 -37.73
C SER A 88 -48.80 49.45 -36.61
N PRO A 89 -47.79 50.05 -35.95
CA PRO A 89 -47.11 49.43 -34.82
C PRO A 89 -48.07 49.23 -33.65
N CYS A 90 -47.91 48.14 -32.90
CA CYS A 90 -48.75 47.82 -31.76
C CYS A 90 -47.93 47.19 -30.62
N THR A 91 -48.49 47.14 -29.42
CA THR A 91 -47.90 46.42 -28.28
C THR A 91 -48.82 45.32 -27.76
N SER A 92 -50.10 45.39 -28.10
CA SER A 92 -51.13 44.45 -27.70
C SER A 92 -52.29 44.43 -28.70
N ASN A 93 -53.13 43.40 -28.63
CA ASN A 93 -54.27 43.24 -29.53
C ASN A 93 -55.29 44.39 -29.50
N ILE A 94 -55.37 45.15 -28.39
CA ILE A 94 -56.33 46.25 -28.25
C ILE A 94 -55.89 47.49 -29.04
N ASP A 95 -54.61 47.60 -29.38
CA ASP A 95 -54.06 48.72 -30.15
C ASP A 95 -54.46 48.64 -31.63
N CYS A 96 -55.05 47.51 -32.05
CA CYS A 96 -55.40 47.24 -33.44
C CYS A 96 -56.91 47.26 -33.65
N ASN A 97 -57.37 47.99 -34.66
CA ASN A 97 -58.78 48.05 -35.06
C ASN A 97 -59.32 46.65 -35.45
N SER A 98 -58.43 45.76 -35.89
CA SER A 98 -58.73 44.36 -36.18
C SER A 98 -58.83 43.45 -34.95
N GLY A 99 -58.34 43.91 -33.79
CA GLY A 99 -58.17 43.13 -32.57
C GLY A 99 -56.96 42.18 -32.59
N TRP A 100 -56.03 42.32 -33.54
CA TRP A 100 -54.88 41.43 -33.68
C TRP A 100 -53.58 42.20 -33.91
N CYS A 101 -52.70 42.09 -32.92
CA CYS A 101 -51.32 42.56 -32.94
C CYS A 101 -50.41 41.34 -33.11
N VAL A 102 -49.66 41.29 -34.21
CA VAL A 102 -48.82 40.14 -34.56
C VAL A 102 -47.38 40.57 -34.79
N GLU A 103 -46.44 39.65 -34.63
CA GLU A 103 -45.02 39.94 -34.83
C GLU A 103 -44.74 40.36 -36.29
N GLY A 104 -44.02 41.47 -36.46
CA GLY A 104 -43.58 42.03 -37.74
C GLY A 104 -42.07 42.31 -37.76
N PRO A 105 -41.51 42.68 -38.93
CA PRO A 105 -40.07 42.69 -39.17
C PRO A 105 -39.30 43.75 -38.36
N GLU A 106 -39.98 44.79 -37.90
CA GLU A 106 -39.41 45.89 -37.09
C GLU A 106 -40.10 46.02 -35.71
N GLY A 107 -40.83 44.99 -35.28
CA GLY A 107 -41.67 45.00 -34.08
C GLY A 107 -43.09 44.49 -34.36
N PHE A 108 -43.96 44.50 -33.34
CA PHE A 108 -45.34 44.05 -33.52
C PHE A 108 -46.15 45.04 -34.36
N VAL A 109 -46.98 44.51 -35.26
CA VAL A 109 -47.81 45.27 -36.20
C VAL A 109 -49.25 44.77 -36.20
N CYS A 110 -50.18 45.71 -36.40
CA CYS A 110 -51.59 45.41 -36.55
C CYS A 110 -51.85 44.66 -37.85
N THR A 111 -52.52 43.51 -37.76
CA THR A 111 -52.91 42.69 -38.91
C THR A 111 -54.40 42.78 -39.20
N LYS A 112 -54.91 42.03 -40.18
CA LYS A 112 -56.34 41.84 -40.46
C LYS A 112 -56.64 40.38 -40.72
N LYS A 113 -57.91 40.00 -40.56
CA LYS A 113 -58.40 38.68 -40.98
C LYS A 113 -58.38 38.55 -42.51
N CYS A 114 -58.20 37.32 -42.99
CA CYS A 114 -58.17 37.00 -44.40
C CYS A 114 -58.90 35.68 -44.67
N ASP A 115 -59.50 35.56 -45.85
CA ASP A 115 -60.05 34.29 -46.32
C ASP A 115 -59.01 33.57 -47.20
N GLU A 116 -58.48 34.24 -48.24
CA GLU A 116 -57.37 33.71 -49.08
C GLU A 116 -56.39 34.80 -49.60
N GLN A 117 -56.67 36.09 -49.41
CA GLN A 117 -55.87 37.18 -50.01
C GLN A 117 -55.39 38.18 -48.96
N CYS A 118 -54.07 38.40 -48.92
CA CYS A 118 -53.40 39.38 -48.06
C CYS A 118 -52.61 40.39 -48.90
N PRO A 119 -52.32 41.59 -48.35
CA PRO A 119 -51.44 42.57 -49.00
C PRO A 119 -50.05 42.00 -49.29
N ALA A 120 -49.35 42.59 -50.27
CA ALA A 120 -48.01 42.16 -50.64
C ALA A 120 -47.07 42.14 -49.41
N GLY A 121 -46.32 41.05 -49.23
CA GLY A 121 -45.46 40.84 -48.06
C GLY A 121 -46.14 40.14 -46.88
N TYR A 122 -47.42 39.74 -47.00
CA TYR A 122 -48.17 39.02 -45.96
C TYR A 122 -48.81 37.75 -46.52
N ASP A 123 -48.83 36.68 -45.72
CA ASP A 123 -49.50 35.42 -46.06
C ASP A 123 -50.73 35.20 -45.18
N CYS A 124 -51.80 34.68 -45.78
CA CYS A 124 -52.99 34.30 -45.03
C CYS A 124 -52.74 32.98 -44.30
N LYS A 125 -52.61 33.03 -42.97
CA LYS A 125 -52.27 31.87 -42.13
C LYS A 125 -53.27 31.71 -40.99
N GLY A 126 -53.67 30.47 -40.72
CA GLY A 126 -54.53 30.12 -39.61
C GLY A 126 -53.75 30.16 -38.29
N VAL A 127 -54.18 31.00 -37.35
CA VAL A 127 -53.68 31.07 -35.98
C VAL A 127 -54.72 30.42 -35.08
N ALA A 128 -54.30 29.43 -34.28
CA ALA A 128 -55.15 28.79 -33.31
C ALA A 128 -55.39 29.74 -32.13
N SER A 129 -56.64 30.15 -31.93
CA SER A 129 -57.10 30.73 -30.67
C SER A 129 -57.84 29.65 -29.88
N GLN A 130 -57.92 29.76 -28.55
CA GLN A 130 -58.24 28.67 -27.60
C GLN A 130 -59.47 27.77 -27.89
N THR A 131 -60.33 28.11 -28.86
CA THR A 131 -61.41 27.24 -29.35
C THR A 131 -61.66 27.28 -30.88
N ASP A 132 -61.00 28.15 -31.64
CA ASP A 132 -61.25 28.36 -33.09
C ASP A 132 -59.95 28.71 -33.86
N VAL A 133 -59.89 28.35 -35.16
CA VAL A 133 -58.81 28.76 -36.08
C VAL A 133 -59.21 30.05 -36.78
N VAL A 134 -58.44 31.12 -36.60
CA VAL A 134 -58.68 32.42 -37.25
C VAL A 134 -57.57 32.66 -38.28
N PHE A 135 -57.95 32.93 -39.52
CA PHE A 135 -57.01 33.25 -40.59
C PHE A 135 -56.65 34.73 -40.57
N LEU A 136 -55.36 35.03 -40.37
CA LEU A 136 -54.80 36.38 -40.27
C LEU A 136 -53.74 36.58 -41.35
N CYS A 137 -53.58 37.82 -41.81
CA CYS A 137 -52.47 38.22 -42.66
C CYS A 137 -51.19 38.34 -41.82
N LEU A 138 -50.36 37.30 -41.77
CA LEU A 138 -49.10 37.38 -41.05
C LEU A 138 -47.99 37.94 -41.96
N PRO A 139 -47.15 38.89 -41.48
CA PRO A 139 -46.01 39.33 -42.25
C PRO A 139 -45.12 38.15 -42.62
N ARG A 140 -44.54 38.18 -43.82
CA ARG A 140 -43.49 37.24 -44.22
C ARG A 140 -42.21 37.57 -43.46
N LEU A 141 -42.09 37.05 -42.25
CA LEU A 141 -40.85 37.08 -41.49
C LEU A 141 -39.94 35.98 -42.00
N SER A 142 -38.77 36.35 -42.52
CA SER A 142 -37.71 35.41 -42.86
C SER A 142 -37.14 34.83 -41.57
N LYS A 143 -37.69 33.69 -41.13
CA LYS A 143 -37.23 32.95 -39.94
C LYS A 143 -35.95 32.17 -40.26
N LEU A 144 -34.92 32.86 -40.73
CA LEU A 144 -33.63 32.23 -40.99
C LEU A 144 -33.08 31.64 -39.69
N CYS A 145 -32.62 30.39 -39.75
CA CYS A 145 -32.04 29.65 -38.64
C CYS A 145 -32.98 29.35 -37.45
N ALA A 146 -34.28 29.63 -37.56
CA ALA A 146 -35.25 29.17 -36.56
C ALA A 146 -35.37 27.63 -36.60
N PRO A 147 -35.45 26.95 -35.45
CA PRO A 147 -35.62 25.49 -35.42
C PRO A 147 -36.95 25.06 -36.04
N CYS A 148 -36.95 23.96 -36.76
CA CYS A 148 -38.13 23.40 -37.41
C CYS A 148 -38.11 21.87 -37.41
N LEU A 149 -39.27 21.27 -37.67
CA LEU A 149 -39.48 19.83 -37.90
C LEU A 149 -39.87 19.56 -39.36
N ASP A 150 -40.66 20.48 -39.95
CA ASP A 150 -41.12 20.45 -41.34
C ASP A 150 -41.20 21.86 -41.96
N ASP A 151 -41.37 21.90 -43.29
CA ASP A 151 -41.38 23.13 -44.10
C ASP A 151 -42.50 24.11 -43.74
N LEU A 152 -43.64 23.62 -43.22
CA LEU A 152 -44.80 24.46 -42.94
C LEU A 152 -44.51 25.48 -41.83
N GLN A 153 -43.52 25.19 -40.98
CA GLN A 153 -43.08 26.03 -39.87
C GLN A 153 -42.18 27.19 -40.32
N CYS A 154 -41.70 27.18 -41.56
CA CYS A 154 -40.71 28.13 -42.09
C CYS A 154 -41.31 29.29 -42.89
N ASN A 155 -42.60 29.58 -42.74
CA ASN A 155 -43.28 30.76 -43.30
C ASN A 155 -42.98 31.01 -44.80
N GLY A 156 -43.12 29.97 -45.63
CA GLY A 156 -42.83 30.06 -47.07
C GLY A 156 -41.39 29.74 -47.45
N GLY A 157 -40.56 29.39 -46.46
CA GLY A 157 -39.27 28.74 -46.60
C GLY A 157 -39.34 27.21 -46.51
N ALA A 158 -38.18 26.58 -46.41
CA ALA A 158 -38.02 25.14 -46.20
C ALA A 158 -37.26 24.85 -44.90
N CYS A 159 -37.50 23.68 -44.33
CA CYS A 159 -36.82 23.18 -43.16
C CYS A 159 -35.60 22.36 -43.59
N LEU A 160 -34.43 23.00 -43.61
CA LEU A 160 -33.19 22.39 -44.09
C LEU A 160 -32.42 21.75 -42.95
N GLU A 161 -31.66 20.71 -43.24
CA GLU A 161 -30.71 20.13 -42.29
C GLU A 161 -29.35 20.82 -42.44
N LEU A 162 -29.03 21.68 -41.49
CA LEU A 162 -27.80 22.46 -41.44
C LEU A 162 -27.03 22.05 -40.18
N ASP A 163 -25.83 21.49 -40.35
CA ASP A 163 -24.94 21.12 -39.24
C ASP A 163 -25.63 20.19 -38.22
N GLY A 164 -26.31 19.16 -38.74
CA GLY A 164 -27.02 18.15 -37.94
C GLY A 164 -28.30 18.64 -37.25
N ARG A 165 -28.77 19.86 -37.55
CA ARG A 165 -29.99 20.45 -36.98
C ARG A 165 -30.92 20.93 -38.07
N LYS A 166 -32.22 20.77 -37.83
CA LYS A 166 -33.27 21.27 -38.72
C LYS A 166 -33.54 22.76 -38.48
N SER A 167 -33.29 23.56 -39.49
CA SER A 167 -33.34 25.02 -39.44
C SER A 167 -34.07 25.58 -40.65
N CYS A 168 -34.93 26.57 -40.40
CA CYS A 168 -35.66 27.25 -41.44
C CYS A 168 -34.73 28.08 -42.34
N ALA A 169 -34.89 27.91 -43.64
CA ALA A 169 -34.23 28.71 -44.67
C ALA A 169 -35.28 29.35 -45.59
N THR A 170 -35.01 30.56 -46.05
CA THR A 170 -35.91 31.27 -46.98
C THR A 170 -35.47 31.03 -48.42
N ALA A 171 -36.43 30.84 -49.33
CA ALA A 171 -36.12 30.64 -50.75
C ALA A 171 -35.42 31.87 -51.35
N CYS A 172 -34.39 31.63 -52.17
CA CYS A 172 -33.71 32.64 -52.97
C CYS A 172 -33.60 32.14 -54.42
N ALA A 173 -34.19 32.86 -55.37
CA ALA A 173 -34.04 32.58 -56.80
C ALA A 173 -34.18 33.89 -57.61
N GLY A 174 -33.37 34.06 -58.66
CA GLY A 174 -33.32 35.31 -59.44
C GLY A 174 -32.48 36.41 -58.76
N ASP A 175 -32.94 37.66 -58.81
CA ASP A 175 -32.27 38.88 -58.29
C ASP A 175 -32.28 38.99 -56.74
N GLY A 176 -32.60 37.90 -56.02
CA GLY A 176 -32.76 37.90 -54.57
C GLY A 176 -31.43 37.93 -53.82
N THR A 177 -31.17 39.02 -53.10
CA THR A 177 -30.05 39.14 -52.16
C THR A 177 -30.42 38.48 -50.82
N CYS A 178 -29.66 37.47 -50.40
CA CYS A 178 -29.74 36.99 -49.03
C CYS A 178 -29.22 38.08 -48.06
N PRO A 179 -29.72 38.14 -46.81
CA PRO A 179 -29.17 39.03 -45.79
C PRO A 179 -27.68 38.78 -45.55
N GLY A 180 -26.95 39.76 -45.03
CA GLY A 180 -25.53 39.61 -44.71
C GLY A 180 -25.26 38.42 -43.78
N GLY A 181 -24.23 37.63 -44.09
CA GLY A 181 -23.91 36.36 -43.42
C GLY A 181 -24.63 35.13 -43.99
N TYR A 182 -25.43 35.31 -45.04
CA TYR A 182 -26.11 34.22 -45.75
C TYR A 182 -25.82 34.27 -47.25
N ARG A 183 -25.62 33.10 -47.84
CA ARG A 183 -25.48 32.90 -49.29
C ARG A 183 -26.64 32.12 -49.85
N CYS A 184 -26.95 32.38 -51.12
CA CYS A 184 -27.93 31.60 -51.84
C CYS A 184 -27.30 30.29 -52.36
N ALA A 185 -27.73 29.15 -51.82
CA ALA A 185 -27.21 27.84 -52.21
C ALA A 185 -28.35 26.80 -52.32
N ALA A 186 -28.11 25.72 -53.08
CA ALA A 186 -29.00 24.57 -53.06
C ALA A 186 -28.92 23.85 -51.70
N ASP A 187 -30.02 23.21 -51.28
CA ASP A 187 -30.03 22.44 -50.04
C ASP A 187 -29.11 21.20 -50.13
N PRO A 188 -28.14 21.05 -49.20
CA PRO A 188 -27.34 19.82 -49.10
C PRO A 188 -28.18 18.56 -48.85
N GLY A 189 -29.34 18.69 -48.18
CA GLY A 189 -30.26 17.60 -47.84
C GLY A 189 -31.24 17.16 -48.94
N GLY A 190 -31.22 17.84 -50.10
CA GLY A 190 -32.01 17.47 -51.28
C GLY A 190 -33.40 18.11 -51.43
N VAL A 191 -33.76 19.10 -50.60
CA VAL A 191 -34.96 19.92 -50.80
C VAL A 191 -34.80 20.78 -52.06
N ALA A 192 -35.65 20.53 -53.06
CA ALA A 192 -35.55 21.17 -54.36
C ALA A 192 -35.76 22.69 -54.28
N GLY A 193 -34.74 23.45 -54.68
CA GLY A 193 -34.76 24.91 -54.68
C GLY A 193 -33.38 25.51 -54.38
N SER A 194 -33.34 26.82 -54.27
CA SER A 194 -32.20 27.58 -53.77
C SER A 194 -32.65 28.35 -52.54
N TRP A 195 -31.83 28.35 -51.50
CA TRP A 195 -32.18 28.80 -50.16
C TRP A 195 -31.07 29.69 -49.59
N CYS A 196 -31.45 30.70 -48.80
CA CYS A 196 -30.50 31.48 -48.02
C CYS A 196 -30.00 30.63 -46.85
N VAL A 197 -28.78 30.14 -46.96
CA VAL A 197 -28.08 29.35 -45.93
C VAL A 197 -26.94 30.19 -45.32
N PRO A 198 -26.59 30.00 -44.04
CA PRO A 198 -25.45 30.69 -43.44
C PRO A 198 -24.17 30.47 -44.27
N ASP A 199 -23.32 31.49 -44.36
CA ASP A 199 -22.01 31.38 -45.03
C ASP A 199 -21.13 30.30 -44.39
N THR A 200 -21.24 30.16 -43.06
CA THR A 200 -20.60 29.12 -42.22
C THR A 200 -21.22 27.72 -42.39
N GLY A 201 -22.39 27.62 -43.04
CA GLY A 201 -23.16 26.37 -43.12
C GLY A 201 -23.81 25.92 -41.80
N SER A 202 -23.65 26.67 -40.71
CA SER A 202 -24.24 26.37 -39.40
C SER A 202 -25.05 27.55 -38.87
N CYS A 203 -26.25 27.26 -38.39
CA CYS A 203 -27.08 28.23 -37.68
C CYS A 203 -26.64 28.46 -36.22
N THR A 204 -25.69 27.66 -35.73
CA THR A 204 -25.16 27.76 -34.36
C THR A 204 -23.76 28.36 -34.29
N CYS A 205 -23.09 28.54 -35.43
CA CYS A 205 -21.84 29.26 -35.53
C CYS A 205 -22.02 30.54 -36.36
N ASN A 206 -22.10 31.66 -35.66
CA ASN A 206 -22.33 33.00 -36.17
C ASN A 206 -21.48 34.01 -35.39
N ALA A 207 -21.59 35.31 -35.72
CA ALA A 207 -20.81 36.37 -35.07
C ALA A 207 -21.04 36.49 -33.55
N GLU A 208 -22.20 36.07 -33.04
CA GLU A 208 -22.50 36.07 -31.60
C GLU A 208 -21.85 34.89 -30.87
N ALA A 209 -21.47 33.85 -31.61
CA ALA A 209 -20.84 32.62 -31.12
C ALA A 209 -19.34 32.53 -31.44
N ASP A 210 -18.69 33.64 -31.80
CA ASP A 210 -17.25 33.70 -32.10
C ASP A 210 -16.40 33.18 -30.92
N GLY A 211 -15.52 32.20 -31.19
CA GLY A 211 -14.75 31.49 -30.17
C GLY A 211 -15.57 30.57 -29.26
N GLY A 212 -16.87 30.37 -29.57
CA GLY A 212 -17.72 29.43 -28.87
C GLY A 212 -17.21 28.00 -29.03
N LEU A 213 -17.31 27.19 -27.97
CA LEU A 213 -16.90 25.79 -27.98
C LEU A 213 -18.14 24.89 -27.90
N ARG A 214 -18.13 23.79 -28.66
CA ARG A 214 -19.09 22.70 -28.49
C ARG A 214 -18.38 21.35 -28.43
N THR A 215 -18.99 20.40 -27.74
CA THR A 215 -18.48 19.03 -27.70
C THR A 215 -18.70 18.34 -29.03
N CYS A 216 -17.69 17.58 -29.44
CA CYS A 216 -17.74 16.69 -30.58
C CYS A 216 -17.20 15.32 -30.16
N ALA A 217 -17.41 14.30 -30.98
CA ALA A 217 -16.86 12.97 -30.72
C ALA A 217 -16.40 12.30 -32.01
N ARG A 218 -15.36 11.46 -31.88
CA ARG A 218 -14.98 10.48 -32.89
C ARG A 218 -15.30 9.09 -32.35
N GLU A 219 -15.97 8.29 -33.18
CA GLU A 219 -16.47 6.96 -32.82
C GLU A 219 -15.87 5.91 -33.76
N SER A 220 -15.45 4.79 -33.19
CA SER A 220 -15.03 3.61 -33.93
C SER A 220 -15.62 2.34 -33.29
N ALA A 221 -15.20 1.16 -33.74
CA ALA A 221 -15.56 -0.08 -33.06
C ALA A 221 -14.90 -0.23 -31.67
N LEU A 222 -13.81 0.50 -31.43
CA LEU A 222 -13.03 0.44 -30.20
C LEU A 222 -13.64 1.31 -29.09
N GLY A 223 -14.08 2.53 -29.42
CA GLY A 223 -14.76 3.39 -28.45
C GLY A 223 -15.13 4.77 -28.98
N ARG A 224 -15.30 5.74 -28.06
CA ARG A 224 -15.80 7.09 -28.36
C ARG A 224 -14.96 8.15 -27.66
N CYS A 225 -14.07 8.79 -28.41
CA CYS A 225 -13.27 9.89 -27.90
C CYS A 225 -14.00 11.22 -28.04
N PHE A 226 -13.97 12.04 -27.00
CA PHE A 226 -14.55 13.38 -26.98
C PHE A 226 -13.50 14.44 -27.28
N GLY A 227 -13.96 15.54 -27.86
CA GLY A 227 -13.16 16.71 -28.12
C GLY A 227 -14.03 17.94 -28.24
N VAL A 228 -13.47 19.00 -28.79
CA VAL A 228 -14.15 20.27 -29.01
C VAL A 228 -14.05 20.72 -30.46
N GLU A 229 -15.08 21.41 -30.89
CA GLU A 229 -15.08 22.25 -32.08
C GLU A 229 -15.19 23.70 -31.62
N GLU A 230 -14.46 24.58 -32.30
CA GLU A 230 -14.45 26.03 -32.03
C GLU A 230 -15.10 26.75 -33.20
N CYS A 231 -16.00 27.69 -32.91
CA CYS A 231 -16.69 28.46 -33.93
C CYS A 231 -15.82 29.61 -34.43
N ASP A 232 -15.55 29.62 -35.74
CA ASP A 232 -15.09 30.78 -36.47
C ASP A 232 -16.28 31.37 -37.26
N PRO A 233 -16.69 32.62 -37.02
CA PRO A 233 -17.87 33.21 -37.65
C PRO A 233 -17.75 33.41 -39.18
N LEU A 234 -16.56 33.25 -39.75
CA LEU A 234 -16.30 33.33 -41.19
C LEU A 234 -16.22 31.95 -41.86
N VAL A 235 -15.93 30.89 -41.09
CA VAL A 235 -15.65 29.55 -41.62
C VAL A 235 -16.66 28.50 -41.15
N GLY A 236 -17.19 28.64 -39.94
CA GLY A 236 -18.02 27.65 -39.25
C GLY A 236 -17.29 26.95 -38.12
N TRP A 237 -17.82 25.82 -37.67
CA TRP A 237 -17.19 24.98 -36.66
C TRP A 237 -15.90 24.36 -37.20
N SER A 238 -14.82 24.44 -36.41
CA SER A 238 -13.57 23.78 -36.72
C SER A 238 -13.71 22.26 -36.75
N ALA A 239 -12.69 21.55 -37.24
CA ALA A 239 -12.68 20.10 -37.19
C ALA A 239 -12.63 19.62 -35.72
N CYS A 240 -13.39 18.57 -35.42
CA CYS A 240 -13.38 17.96 -34.10
C CYS A 240 -11.97 17.61 -33.62
N SER A 241 -11.58 18.15 -32.45
CA SER A 241 -10.26 17.94 -31.83
C SER A 241 -10.11 16.60 -31.12
N ALA A 242 -11.17 15.78 -31.04
CA ALA A 242 -11.10 14.45 -30.44
C ALA A 242 -10.05 13.58 -31.15
N ARG A 243 -9.32 12.76 -30.39
CA ARG A 243 -8.45 11.71 -30.96
C ARG A 243 -9.28 10.63 -31.66
N GLU A 244 -8.69 9.93 -32.61
CA GLU A 244 -9.31 8.69 -33.11
C GLU A 244 -9.08 7.57 -32.08
N PRO A 245 -10.12 6.83 -31.66
CA PRO A 245 -9.94 5.64 -30.84
C PRO A 245 -8.93 4.68 -31.47
N ALA A 246 -7.93 4.26 -30.72
CA ALA A 246 -6.85 3.37 -31.13
C ALA A 246 -6.66 2.24 -30.11
N ASP A 247 -6.00 1.16 -30.49
CA ASP A 247 -5.71 0.07 -29.55
C ASP A 247 -4.91 0.58 -28.33
N GLU A 248 -5.22 0.02 -27.16
CA GLU A 248 -4.54 0.34 -25.92
C GLU A 248 -3.03 0.09 -25.99
N VAL A 249 -2.27 1.02 -25.43
CA VAL A 249 -0.86 0.84 -25.11
C VAL A 249 -0.67 1.25 -23.66
N CYS A 250 0.30 0.66 -22.97
CA CYS A 250 0.60 1.06 -21.61
C CYS A 250 1.28 2.44 -21.62
N ASP A 251 0.51 3.51 -21.52
CA ASP A 251 0.99 4.90 -21.47
C ASP A 251 0.24 5.75 -20.44
N GLY A 252 -0.73 5.16 -19.71
CA GLY A 252 -1.54 5.85 -18.72
C GLY A 252 -2.74 6.60 -19.32
N GLU A 253 -3.03 6.40 -20.61
CA GLU A 253 -4.12 7.04 -21.33
C GLU A 253 -5.13 6.01 -21.86
N ASP A 254 -6.42 6.36 -21.88
CA ASP A 254 -7.51 5.54 -22.44
C ASP A 254 -7.59 5.71 -23.97
N ASN A 255 -6.68 5.06 -24.70
CA ASN A 255 -6.44 5.26 -26.12
C ASN A 255 -7.59 4.82 -27.03
N ASP A 256 -8.36 3.82 -26.62
CA ASP A 256 -9.59 3.43 -27.30
C ASP A 256 -10.82 4.23 -26.83
N CYS A 257 -10.70 5.02 -25.77
CA CYS A 257 -11.78 5.80 -25.18
C CYS A 257 -12.97 4.92 -24.79
N ASN A 258 -12.72 3.71 -24.28
CA ASN A 258 -13.75 2.78 -23.79
C ASN A 258 -14.14 3.07 -22.32
N GLY A 259 -13.42 3.97 -21.65
CA GLY A 259 -13.62 4.33 -20.24
C GLY A 259 -12.71 3.57 -19.27
N ARG A 260 -11.71 2.82 -19.77
CA ARG A 260 -10.71 2.11 -18.99
C ARG A 260 -9.34 2.50 -19.51
N VAL A 261 -8.42 2.75 -18.58
CA VAL A 261 -7.04 3.12 -18.91
C VAL A 261 -6.19 1.86 -18.96
N ASP A 262 -5.36 1.74 -19.99
CA ASP A 262 -4.36 0.68 -20.18
C ASP A 262 -4.95 -0.74 -20.08
N ASP A 263 -6.12 -0.97 -20.67
CA ASP A 263 -6.78 -2.28 -20.68
C ASP A 263 -6.52 -3.09 -21.96
N GLU A 264 -7.02 -4.33 -22.01
CA GLU A 264 -6.82 -5.25 -23.16
C GLU A 264 -5.37 -5.42 -23.68
N LEU A 265 -4.37 -5.20 -22.82
CA LEU A 265 -2.94 -5.31 -23.17
C LEU A 265 -2.45 -6.77 -23.26
N ASP A 266 -2.17 -7.24 -24.47
CA ASP A 266 -1.66 -8.60 -24.74
C ASP A 266 -0.28 -8.91 -24.13
N ASP A 267 0.54 -7.88 -23.88
CA ASP A 267 1.92 -8.02 -23.41
C ASP A 267 2.06 -8.06 -21.87
N ILE A 268 0.95 -7.95 -21.12
CA ILE A 268 0.93 -7.97 -19.65
C ILE A 268 0.75 -9.39 -19.10
N GLY A 269 1.41 -9.70 -17.99
CA GLY A 269 1.36 -11.03 -17.35
C GLY A 269 2.34 -12.05 -17.92
N GLY A 270 3.04 -11.73 -19.02
CA GLY A 270 4.16 -12.51 -19.51
C GLY A 270 5.36 -12.47 -18.55
N ALA A 271 6.22 -13.48 -18.60
CA ALA A 271 7.47 -13.51 -17.84
C ALA A 271 8.43 -12.39 -18.31
N CYS A 272 9.19 -11.85 -17.37
CA CYS A 272 10.27 -10.91 -17.60
C CYS A 272 11.39 -11.13 -16.58
N GLN A 273 12.49 -10.41 -16.73
CA GLN A 273 13.59 -10.44 -15.77
C GLN A 273 14.19 -9.05 -15.56
N VAL A 274 14.62 -8.77 -14.33
CA VAL A 274 15.49 -7.63 -13.99
C VAL A 274 16.89 -8.18 -13.81
N SER A 275 17.88 -7.61 -14.49
CA SER A 275 19.27 -8.10 -14.46
C SER A 275 20.25 -7.01 -14.06
N VAL A 276 21.13 -7.33 -13.11
CA VAL A 276 22.23 -6.45 -12.69
C VAL A 276 23.55 -7.09 -13.14
N PRO A 277 24.35 -6.42 -14.01
CA PRO A 277 25.58 -7.00 -14.53
C PRO A 277 26.56 -7.38 -13.41
N GLY A 278 26.92 -8.66 -13.36
CA GLY A 278 27.86 -9.19 -12.37
C GLY A 278 27.25 -9.52 -11.00
N VAL A 279 25.92 -9.40 -10.86
CA VAL A 279 25.14 -9.90 -9.72
C VAL A 279 24.31 -11.07 -10.24
N GLY A 280 23.05 -10.85 -10.64
CA GLY A 280 22.26 -11.90 -11.29
C GLY A 280 21.04 -11.38 -12.04
N ALA A 281 20.01 -12.23 -12.15
CA ALA A 281 18.79 -11.92 -12.89
C ALA A 281 17.55 -12.54 -12.22
N CYS A 282 16.72 -11.68 -11.64
CA CYS A 282 15.48 -12.11 -10.99
C CYS A 282 14.34 -12.15 -12.00
N GLU A 283 13.63 -13.28 -12.05
CA GLU A 283 12.41 -13.43 -12.83
C GLU A 283 11.24 -12.69 -12.17
N GLY A 284 10.34 -12.20 -13.01
CA GLY A 284 9.10 -11.58 -12.57
C GLY A 284 8.06 -11.55 -13.67
N VAL A 285 7.05 -10.70 -13.50
CA VAL A 285 5.91 -10.59 -14.42
C VAL A 285 5.81 -9.18 -14.99
N LYS A 286 5.52 -9.08 -16.29
CA LYS A 286 5.26 -7.80 -16.94
C LYS A 286 3.99 -7.17 -16.37
N ARG A 287 4.07 -5.90 -16.00
CA ARG A 287 2.97 -5.06 -15.51
C ARG A 287 2.94 -3.77 -16.30
N CYS A 288 1.77 -3.15 -16.37
CA CYS A 288 1.67 -1.81 -16.90
C CYS A 288 1.97 -0.81 -15.78
N GLY A 289 2.95 0.07 -16.01
CA GLY A 289 3.31 1.18 -15.12
C GLY A 289 2.72 2.52 -15.56
N GLY A 290 1.67 2.51 -16.40
CA GLY A 290 1.10 3.71 -17.02
C GLY A 290 2.15 4.43 -17.87
N VAL A 291 2.49 5.66 -17.49
CA VAL A 291 3.47 6.50 -18.21
C VAL A 291 4.87 5.88 -18.30
N ASP A 292 5.23 4.97 -17.38
CA ASP A 292 6.51 4.25 -17.39
C ASP A 292 6.52 3.06 -18.36
N GLY A 293 5.38 2.79 -19.01
CA GLY A 293 5.21 1.71 -19.96
C GLY A 293 5.14 0.33 -19.31
N VAL A 294 5.40 -0.70 -20.10
CA VAL A 294 5.45 -2.07 -19.60
C VAL A 294 6.72 -2.27 -18.76
N VAL A 295 6.54 -2.41 -17.46
CA VAL A 295 7.60 -2.63 -16.47
C VAL A 295 7.67 -4.10 -16.06
N CYS A 296 8.84 -4.52 -15.58
CA CYS A 296 9.01 -5.85 -14.99
C CYS A 296 8.85 -5.77 -13.48
N GLN A 297 7.82 -6.41 -12.92
CA GLN A 297 7.66 -6.58 -11.48
C GLN A 297 8.48 -7.79 -11.04
N ALA A 298 9.78 -7.57 -10.83
CA ALA A 298 10.73 -8.52 -10.25
C ALA A 298 11.59 -7.80 -9.20
N PRO A 299 12.11 -8.50 -8.18
CA PRO A 299 13.15 -7.95 -7.30
C PRO A 299 14.35 -7.48 -8.13
N THR A 300 15.05 -6.45 -7.64
CA THR A 300 16.35 -6.11 -8.22
C THR A 300 17.38 -7.05 -7.60
N PRO A 301 18.14 -7.82 -8.41
CA PRO A 301 19.20 -8.68 -7.88
C PRO A 301 20.21 -7.88 -7.04
N GLU A 302 20.53 -8.37 -5.86
CA GLU A 302 21.55 -7.83 -4.96
C GLU A 302 22.65 -8.86 -4.76
N ALA A 303 23.85 -8.42 -4.36
CA ALA A 303 24.91 -9.38 -4.06
C ALA A 303 24.53 -10.18 -2.81
N GLU A 304 24.85 -11.48 -2.81
CA GLU A 304 24.53 -12.37 -1.70
C GLU A 304 24.92 -11.76 -0.35
N SER A 305 23.92 -11.66 0.52
CA SER A 305 24.11 -11.48 1.94
C SER A 305 23.80 -12.80 2.61
N CYS A 306 24.58 -13.15 3.64
CA CYS A 306 24.31 -14.39 4.35
C CYS A 306 23.03 -14.22 5.19
N ASN A 307 21.88 -14.51 4.59
CA ASN A 307 20.54 -14.26 5.10
C ASN A 307 19.57 -15.44 4.82
N PHE A 308 20.07 -16.53 4.22
CA PHE A 308 19.32 -17.71 3.80
C PHE A 308 18.30 -17.47 2.68
N GLN A 309 18.50 -16.43 1.88
CA GLN A 309 17.76 -16.10 0.68
C GLN A 309 18.70 -16.12 -0.53
N ASP A 310 18.09 -16.15 -1.72
CA ASP A 310 18.77 -16.05 -3.01
C ASP A 310 18.64 -14.58 -3.43
N ASP A 311 19.60 -13.75 -3.00
CA ASP A 311 19.53 -12.29 -3.18
C ASP A 311 19.88 -11.91 -4.63
N ASP A 312 20.73 -12.70 -5.30
CA ASP A 312 21.14 -12.48 -6.68
C ASP A 312 20.28 -13.23 -7.72
N CYS A 313 19.38 -14.11 -7.25
CA CYS A 313 18.48 -14.92 -8.05
C CYS A 313 19.20 -15.89 -9.01
N ASP A 314 20.39 -16.38 -8.67
CA ASP A 314 21.11 -17.38 -9.48
C ASP A 314 20.61 -18.83 -9.28
N GLY A 315 19.67 -19.02 -8.34
CA GLY A 315 19.07 -20.31 -7.98
C GLY A 315 19.83 -21.06 -6.89
N GLN A 316 20.86 -20.46 -6.31
CA GLN A 316 21.55 -20.91 -5.12
C GLN A 316 21.18 -19.99 -3.95
N THR A 317 21.87 -20.08 -2.83
CA THR A 317 21.45 -19.40 -1.59
C THR A 317 22.71 -19.25 -0.78
N ASP A 318 23.12 -18.03 -0.47
CA ASP A 318 24.36 -17.68 0.23
C ASP A 318 25.62 -18.37 -0.36
N GLU A 319 25.67 -18.67 -1.66
CA GLU A 319 26.76 -19.47 -2.26
C GLU A 319 28.11 -18.76 -2.19
N ASP A 320 28.13 -17.43 -2.17
CA ASP A 320 29.32 -16.62 -1.90
C ASP A 320 29.93 -16.86 -0.50
N PHE A 321 29.15 -17.39 0.44
CA PHE A 321 29.59 -17.74 1.79
C PHE A 321 29.90 -19.24 1.95
N LYS A 322 29.76 -20.02 0.87
CA LYS A 322 29.98 -21.46 0.84
C LYS A 322 31.23 -21.83 0.07
N THR A 323 31.84 -22.95 0.44
CA THR A 323 32.86 -23.64 -0.36
C THR A 323 32.44 -25.11 -0.44
N ASP A 324 32.31 -25.63 -1.65
CA ASP A 324 31.76 -26.97 -1.91
C ASP A 324 30.38 -27.20 -1.27
N GLY A 325 29.54 -26.15 -1.25
CA GLY A 325 28.17 -26.18 -0.70
C GLY A 325 28.09 -26.13 0.84
N GLN A 326 29.21 -25.90 1.53
CA GLN A 326 29.26 -25.83 2.99
C GLN A 326 29.80 -24.48 3.45
N TYR A 327 29.27 -23.96 4.55
CA TYR A 327 29.81 -22.75 5.17
C TYR A 327 31.10 -23.11 5.93
N THR A 328 32.25 -22.77 5.35
CA THR A 328 33.58 -23.17 5.86
C THR A 328 34.42 -21.99 6.35
N SER A 329 33.92 -20.77 6.17
CA SER A 329 34.65 -19.57 6.58
C SER A 329 34.59 -19.40 8.09
N PHE A 330 35.50 -18.59 8.63
CA PHE A 330 35.56 -18.34 10.07
C PHE A 330 34.30 -17.63 10.61
N GLU A 331 33.69 -16.75 9.81
CA GLU A 331 32.48 -15.98 10.16
C GLU A 331 31.17 -16.74 9.87
N HIS A 332 31.23 -17.78 9.04
CA HIS A 332 30.10 -18.62 8.65
C HIS A 332 30.54 -20.08 8.77
N CYS A 333 30.81 -20.58 9.97
CA CYS A 333 31.27 -21.96 10.14
C CYS A 333 30.09 -22.89 10.41
N GLY A 334 29.87 -23.83 9.51
CA GLY A 334 28.79 -24.83 9.58
C GLY A 334 27.41 -24.28 9.23
N THR A 335 27.17 -23.00 9.46
CA THR A 335 25.96 -22.26 9.09
C THR A 335 26.27 -20.79 8.87
N CYS A 336 25.34 -20.10 8.23
CA CYS A 336 25.38 -18.66 8.02
C CYS A 336 25.52 -17.88 9.34
N ASN A 337 26.36 -16.85 9.33
CA ASN A 337 26.65 -15.93 10.45
C ASN A 337 27.12 -16.60 11.75
N ARG A 338 27.57 -17.87 11.69
CA ARG A 338 28.20 -18.55 12.83
C ARG A 338 29.70 -18.28 12.86
N SER A 339 30.06 -17.19 13.51
CA SER A 339 31.47 -16.86 13.75
C SER A 339 32.08 -17.80 14.79
N CYS A 340 33.30 -18.26 14.51
CA CYS A 340 34.12 -18.96 15.50
C CYS A 340 34.81 -18.01 16.48
N ALA A 341 34.65 -16.68 16.34
CA ALA A 341 35.19 -15.70 17.29
C ALA A 341 34.53 -15.79 18.68
N SER A 342 33.31 -16.32 18.77
CA SER A 342 32.47 -16.28 19.97
C SER A 342 31.93 -17.66 20.37
N GLY A 343 31.57 -17.79 21.65
CA GLY A 343 31.05 -19.05 22.22
C GLY A 343 32.14 -20.02 22.69
N PHE A 344 33.38 -19.55 22.88
CA PHE A 344 34.48 -20.34 23.44
C PHE A 344 35.19 -19.57 24.56
N PRO A 345 34.61 -19.47 25.77
CA PRO A 345 35.24 -18.78 26.89
C PRO A 345 36.63 -19.33 27.18
N GLY A 346 37.60 -18.44 27.37
CA GLY A 346 38.99 -18.81 27.62
C GLY A 346 39.75 -19.34 26.40
N ALA A 347 39.16 -19.37 25.20
CA ALA A 347 39.90 -19.64 23.97
C ALA A 347 40.73 -18.42 23.53
N GLU A 348 42.00 -18.65 23.17
CA GLU A 348 42.88 -17.64 22.57
C GLU A 348 42.78 -17.68 21.05
N LEU A 349 42.68 -18.88 20.49
CA LEU A 349 42.53 -19.10 19.06
C LEU A 349 41.49 -20.18 18.81
N THR A 350 40.56 -19.89 17.92
CA THR A 350 39.57 -20.80 17.39
C THR A 350 39.73 -20.92 15.87
N GLN A 351 39.10 -21.91 15.27
CA GLN A 351 39.05 -22.05 13.81
C GLN A 351 37.79 -22.77 13.37
N CYS A 352 37.39 -22.58 12.11
CA CYS A 352 36.43 -23.47 11.47
C CYS A 352 37.14 -24.75 11.01
N GLN A 353 36.85 -25.87 11.65
CA GLN A 353 37.42 -27.16 11.27
C GLN A 353 36.58 -27.79 10.15
N VAL A 354 37.19 -27.92 8.98
CA VAL A 354 36.63 -28.59 7.80
C VAL A 354 37.21 -30.01 7.74
N GLY A 355 36.35 -31.04 7.77
CA GLY A 355 36.79 -32.45 7.73
C GLY A 355 35.88 -33.45 8.47
N GLY A 356 34.91 -32.95 9.24
CA GLY A 356 33.80 -33.75 9.79
C GLY A 356 32.63 -33.90 8.81
N ALA A 357 31.48 -34.38 9.29
CA ALA A 357 30.26 -34.44 8.49
C ALA A 357 29.71 -33.04 8.12
N LEU A 358 30.02 -32.03 8.96
CA LEU A 358 29.75 -30.61 8.74
C LEU A 358 30.94 -29.81 9.29
N PRO A 359 31.24 -28.61 8.75
CA PRO A 359 32.24 -27.71 9.33
C PRO A 359 31.80 -27.28 10.74
N GLN A 360 32.75 -27.22 11.68
CA GLN A 360 32.46 -26.90 13.08
C GLN A 360 33.52 -26.00 13.66
N CYS A 361 33.11 -25.02 14.47
CA CYS A 361 34.04 -24.21 15.23
C CYS A 361 34.72 -25.05 16.31
N VAL A 362 36.04 -24.98 16.38
CA VAL A 362 36.84 -25.67 17.40
C VAL A 362 37.84 -24.72 18.05
N VAL A 363 38.18 -25.00 19.30
CA VAL A 363 39.26 -24.40 20.06
C VAL A 363 40.60 -24.94 19.56
N VAL A 364 41.51 -24.04 19.17
CA VAL A 364 42.89 -24.37 18.81
C VAL A 364 43.81 -24.21 20.03
N THR A 365 43.76 -23.05 20.68
CA THR A 365 44.52 -22.76 21.91
C THR A 365 43.67 -22.02 22.93
N CYS A 366 44.03 -22.14 24.21
CA CYS A 366 43.40 -21.43 25.32
C CYS A 366 44.27 -20.26 25.80
N GLN A 367 43.62 -19.21 26.29
CA GLN A 367 44.25 -18.07 26.92
C GLN A 367 45.04 -18.51 28.14
N SER A 368 46.05 -17.70 28.52
CA SER A 368 46.80 -17.93 29.75
C SER A 368 45.86 -18.05 30.96
N GLY A 369 46.03 -19.13 31.74
CA GLY A 369 45.15 -19.44 32.87
C GLY A 369 43.95 -20.32 32.50
N TYR A 370 43.89 -20.83 31.26
CA TYR A 370 42.94 -21.84 30.80
C TYR A 370 43.66 -23.00 30.11
N VAL A 371 43.04 -24.19 30.11
CA VAL A 371 43.55 -25.40 29.45
C VAL A 371 42.46 -26.01 28.55
N LYS A 372 42.88 -26.54 27.40
CA LYS A 372 41.97 -27.16 26.42
C LYS A 372 41.51 -28.51 26.94
N LEU A 373 40.23 -28.64 27.26
CA LEU A 373 39.64 -29.91 27.71
C LEU A 373 39.32 -30.81 26.51
N ASN A 374 38.69 -30.22 25.50
CA ASN A 374 38.32 -30.88 24.25
C ASN A 374 38.28 -29.85 23.11
N ASP A 375 37.86 -30.25 21.91
CA ASP A 375 37.81 -29.37 20.74
C ASP A 375 36.83 -28.21 20.86
N PHE A 376 35.98 -28.18 21.89
CA PHE A 376 34.93 -27.17 22.05
C PHE A 376 35.04 -26.36 23.33
N GLN A 377 36.03 -26.64 24.20
CA GLN A 377 36.07 -26.04 25.53
C GLN A 377 37.48 -25.77 26.04
N CYS A 378 37.67 -24.54 26.52
CA CYS A 378 38.73 -24.18 27.44
C CYS A 378 38.14 -24.10 28.85
N ILE A 379 38.78 -24.76 29.81
CA ILE A 379 38.42 -24.65 31.22
C ILE A 379 39.48 -23.83 31.94
N PRO A 380 39.15 -23.08 33.00
CA PRO A 380 40.17 -22.44 33.83
C PRO A 380 41.22 -23.47 34.26
N ASP A 381 42.48 -23.05 34.35
CA ASP A 381 43.61 -23.85 34.85
C ASP A 381 43.54 -23.99 36.39
N VAL A 382 42.35 -24.38 36.86
CA VAL A 382 42.05 -24.82 38.21
C VAL A 382 42.44 -26.28 38.29
N VAL A 383 43.74 -26.48 38.49
CA VAL A 383 44.32 -27.81 38.56
C VAL A 383 43.67 -28.58 39.69
N ASN A 384 43.47 -29.87 39.45
CA ASN A 384 43.11 -30.87 40.44
C ASN A 384 44.27 -31.17 41.42
N LEU A 385 44.83 -30.10 41.99
CA LEU A 385 45.85 -30.16 43.03
C LEU A 385 45.36 -31.04 44.17
N CYS A 386 46.15 -32.04 44.54
CA CYS A 386 45.78 -32.99 45.58
C CYS A 386 44.59 -33.92 45.24
N GLU A 387 44.21 -34.07 43.97
CA GLU A 387 43.36 -35.17 43.51
C GLU A 387 44.19 -36.45 43.33
N ALA A 388 43.63 -37.60 43.72
CA ALA A 388 44.32 -38.87 43.63
C ALA A 388 44.49 -39.29 42.16
N CYS A 389 45.68 -39.77 41.81
CA CYS A 389 46.01 -40.17 40.44
C CYS A 389 46.88 -41.43 40.40
N SER A 390 46.87 -42.08 39.24
CA SER A 390 47.68 -43.24 38.91
C SER A 390 48.60 -43.00 37.71
N SER A 391 48.28 -42.03 36.84
CA SER A 391 49.10 -41.59 35.71
C SER A 391 48.96 -40.08 35.48
N ASP A 392 49.90 -39.51 34.72
CA ASP A 392 49.92 -38.07 34.44
C ASP A 392 48.71 -37.59 33.64
N ASP A 393 48.16 -38.44 32.75
CA ASP A 393 46.98 -38.12 31.92
C ASP A 393 45.70 -37.88 32.76
N GLN A 394 45.70 -38.24 34.04
CA GLN A 394 44.61 -37.98 34.98
C GLN A 394 44.73 -36.61 35.67
N CYS A 395 45.83 -35.89 35.46
CA CYS A 395 46.08 -34.60 36.07
C CYS A 395 45.75 -33.48 35.08
N ILE A 396 44.58 -32.87 35.28
CA ILE A 396 44.06 -31.81 34.44
C ILE A 396 44.91 -30.56 34.66
N GLY A 397 45.52 -30.04 33.59
CA GLY A 397 46.37 -28.83 33.65
C GLY A 397 47.60 -28.94 32.77
N GLN A 398 48.14 -27.80 32.35
CA GLN A 398 49.35 -27.79 31.52
C GLN A 398 50.57 -28.18 32.37
N ASP A 399 51.38 -29.11 31.86
CA ASP A 399 52.56 -29.62 32.54
C ASP A 399 52.27 -30.23 33.93
N SER A 400 51.04 -30.71 34.17
CA SER A 400 50.65 -31.37 35.42
C SER A 400 51.16 -32.82 35.47
N TYR A 401 51.64 -33.25 36.65
CA TYR A 401 52.13 -34.61 36.86
C TYR A 401 51.40 -35.29 38.01
N CYS A 402 51.36 -36.62 37.96
CA CYS A 402 50.98 -37.44 39.09
C CYS A 402 52.21 -37.66 39.99
N ASN A 403 52.21 -37.02 41.17
CA ASN A 403 53.36 -36.95 42.06
C ASN A 403 53.16 -37.82 43.30
N THR A 404 54.21 -38.51 43.74
CA THR A 404 54.19 -39.28 45.00
C THR A 404 54.52 -38.38 46.19
N LEU A 405 53.59 -38.29 47.14
CA LEU A 405 53.71 -37.60 48.42
C LEU A 405 53.72 -38.60 49.58
N THR A 406 53.89 -38.11 50.81
CA THR A 406 53.97 -38.98 52.00
C THR A 406 52.69 -39.75 52.29
N ASP A 407 51.54 -39.29 51.81
CA ASP A 407 50.21 -39.85 52.08
C ASP A 407 49.52 -40.46 50.84
N GLY A 408 50.18 -40.49 49.68
CA GLY A 408 49.61 -41.06 48.45
C GLY A 408 50.21 -40.47 47.17
N THR A 409 49.57 -40.76 46.04
CA THR A 409 49.90 -40.17 44.73
C THR A 409 48.83 -39.17 44.33
N TYR A 410 49.25 -37.95 44.03
CA TYR A 410 48.34 -36.85 43.79
C TYR A 410 48.79 -35.96 42.63
N CYS A 411 47.82 -35.38 41.94
CA CYS A 411 48.06 -34.43 40.87
C CYS A 411 48.69 -33.14 41.43
N GLY A 412 49.76 -32.70 40.76
CA GLY A 412 50.36 -31.40 40.95
C GLY A 412 50.08 -30.48 39.76
N LYS A 413 50.24 -29.17 39.99
CA LYS A 413 50.15 -28.13 38.95
C LYS A 413 51.53 -27.76 38.45
N GLY A 414 51.76 -27.74 37.13
CA GLY A 414 52.97 -27.18 36.55
C GLY A 414 53.23 -25.74 37.03
N CYS A 415 54.45 -25.42 37.44
CA CYS A 415 54.81 -24.09 37.94
C CYS A 415 56.24 -23.68 37.57
N ASN A 416 56.49 -22.38 37.54
CA ASN A 416 57.84 -21.82 37.38
C ASN A 416 58.35 -21.21 38.70
N ALA A 417 57.46 -20.57 39.47
CA ALA A 417 57.71 -19.96 40.76
C ALA A 417 56.59 -20.27 41.78
N THR A 418 56.89 -20.10 43.07
CA THR A 418 55.91 -20.35 44.16
C THR A 418 54.68 -19.43 44.09
N THR A 419 54.81 -18.27 43.45
CA THR A 419 53.69 -17.35 43.18
C THR A 419 52.64 -17.93 42.23
N ASP A 420 53.00 -18.96 41.45
CA ASP A 420 52.08 -19.64 40.52
C ASP A 420 51.20 -20.67 41.25
N CYS A 421 51.48 -20.90 42.53
CA CYS A 421 50.82 -21.91 43.35
C CYS A 421 49.80 -21.26 44.31
N PRO A 422 48.64 -21.91 44.54
CA PRO A 422 47.67 -21.44 45.52
C PRO A 422 48.26 -21.39 46.94
N THR A 423 47.62 -20.62 47.82
CA THR A 423 47.98 -20.56 49.24
C THR A 423 48.05 -21.96 49.85
N GLY A 424 49.14 -22.26 50.56
CA GLY A 424 49.40 -23.59 51.13
C GLY A 424 50.27 -24.49 50.24
N PHE A 425 50.50 -24.13 48.98
CA PHE A 425 51.37 -24.85 48.03
C PHE A 425 52.67 -24.08 47.74
N SER A 426 53.69 -24.80 47.32
CA SER A 426 54.98 -24.24 46.90
C SER A 426 55.48 -24.92 45.63
N CYS A 427 56.19 -24.16 44.78
CA CYS A 427 56.68 -24.68 43.52
C CYS A 427 57.96 -25.51 43.72
N GLN A 428 57.85 -26.84 43.64
CA GLN A 428 58.90 -27.78 44.00
C GLN A 428 59.36 -28.60 42.78
N SER A 429 60.65 -28.93 42.74
CA SER A 429 61.20 -29.82 41.71
C SER A 429 60.87 -31.27 42.02
N VAL A 430 60.29 -31.99 41.06
CA VAL A 430 59.84 -33.39 41.22
C VAL A 430 60.67 -34.40 40.41
N GLY A 431 61.88 -34.01 40.00
CA GLY A 431 62.73 -34.86 39.15
C GLY A 431 62.28 -34.96 37.69
N ARG A 432 61.39 -34.05 37.25
CA ARG A 432 60.88 -33.93 35.89
C ARG A 432 61.15 -32.52 35.33
N PRO A 433 61.01 -32.28 34.00
CA PRO A 433 61.35 -31.00 33.37
C PRO A 433 60.61 -29.79 33.95
N LYS A 434 59.36 -29.98 34.39
CA LYS A 434 58.55 -28.93 35.00
C LYS A 434 58.40 -29.14 36.51
N LYS A 435 58.53 -28.04 37.27
CA LYS A 435 58.25 -28.05 38.72
C LYS A 435 56.75 -28.17 38.95
N GLN A 436 56.37 -28.65 40.12
CA GLN A 436 54.98 -28.86 40.50
C GLN A 436 54.66 -28.06 41.76
N CYS A 437 53.49 -27.43 41.79
CA CYS A 437 52.90 -26.92 43.02
C CYS A 437 52.53 -28.12 43.89
N LEU A 438 53.26 -28.30 44.98
CA LEU A 438 53.04 -29.34 45.97
C LEU A 438 52.75 -28.70 47.33
N PRO A 439 51.91 -29.33 48.17
CA PRO A 439 51.52 -28.75 49.45
C PRO A 439 52.77 -28.57 50.33
N THR A 440 52.87 -27.42 50.98
CA THR A 440 53.99 -27.09 51.89
C THR A 440 54.08 -28.04 53.09
N THR A 441 52.95 -28.67 53.44
CA THR A 441 52.84 -29.70 54.47
C THR A 441 53.40 -31.07 54.02
N GLY A 442 53.60 -31.27 52.71
CA GLY A 442 54.01 -32.55 52.13
C GLY A 442 52.89 -33.59 52.03
N VAL A 443 51.67 -33.25 52.42
CA VAL A 443 50.49 -34.14 52.40
C VAL A 443 49.29 -33.44 51.74
N CYS A 444 48.48 -34.22 51.04
CA CYS A 444 47.27 -33.77 50.34
C CYS A 444 45.96 -34.15 51.07
N SER A 445 46.06 -35.00 52.10
CA SER A 445 44.94 -35.40 52.96
C SER A 445 44.47 -34.24 53.84
N CYS A 446 43.14 -34.01 53.92
CA CYS A 446 42.59 -32.96 54.78
C CYS A 446 42.66 -33.36 56.26
N GLY A 447 43.32 -32.53 57.07
CA GLY A 447 43.44 -32.65 58.52
C GLY A 447 43.85 -31.34 59.19
N PRO A 448 44.18 -31.35 60.49
CA PRO A 448 44.49 -30.13 61.26
C PRO A 448 45.63 -29.28 60.66
N ALA A 449 46.59 -29.91 59.98
CA ALA A 449 47.73 -29.24 59.36
C ALA A 449 47.42 -28.57 58.00
N THR A 450 46.26 -28.88 57.40
CA THR A 450 45.86 -28.42 56.06
C THR A 450 44.55 -27.63 56.08
N GLN A 451 44.11 -27.13 57.25
CA GLN A 451 42.90 -26.30 57.33
C GLN A 451 43.06 -25.02 56.49
N GLY A 452 42.04 -24.71 55.69
CA GLY A 452 42.06 -23.60 54.72
C GLY A 452 42.79 -23.91 53.41
N LEU A 453 43.32 -25.13 53.23
CA LEU A 453 43.80 -25.59 51.93
C LEU A 453 42.60 -25.70 50.98
N SER A 454 42.66 -25.05 49.82
CA SER A 454 41.65 -25.16 48.77
C SER A 454 42.19 -25.97 47.59
N ARG A 455 41.33 -26.78 46.99
CA ARG A 455 41.62 -27.53 45.77
C ARG A 455 40.47 -27.46 44.78
N ALA A 456 40.74 -27.77 43.52
CA ALA A 456 39.67 -28.05 42.57
C ALA A 456 38.93 -29.32 42.98
N CYS A 457 37.65 -29.32 42.71
CA CYS A 457 36.76 -30.46 42.88
C CYS A 457 35.94 -30.60 41.62
N THR A 458 35.37 -31.79 41.45
CA THR A 458 34.44 -32.06 40.37
C THR A 458 33.18 -32.69 40.94
N GLU A 459 32.04 -32.32 40.39
CA GLU A 459 30.78 -33.02 40.59
C GLU A 459 30.45 -33.71 39.26
N THR A 460 30.14 -35.00 39.30
CA THR A 460 29.76 -35.76 38.10
C THR A 460 28.29 -36.11 38.19
N VAL A 461 27.52 -35.61 37.23
CA VAL A 461 26.11 -35.94 37.08
C VAL A 461 26.00 -37.04 36.03
N SER A 462 25.17 -38.05 36.31
CA SER A 462 24.89 -39.16 35.39
C SER A 462 23.37 -39.30 35.19
N PRO A 463 22.76 -38.44 34.36
CA PRO A 463 21.33 -38.48 34.13
C PRO A 463 20.92 -39.77 33.40
N ALA A 464 19.73 -40.28 33.71
CA ALA A 464 19.23 -41.53 33.12
C ALA A 464 19.04 -41.37 31.60
N GLY A 465 19.84 -42.10 30.81
CA GLY A 465 19.76 -42.09 29.35
C GLY A 465 20.55 -40.98 28.65
N GLN A 466 21.37 -40.21 29.39
CA GLN A 466 22.27 -39.19 28.86
C GLN A 466 23.74 -39.52 29.22
N PRO A 467 24.73 -39.00 28.45
CA PRO A 467 26.12 -39.11 28.84
C PRO A 467 26.37 -38.39 30.17
N SER A 468 27.27 -38.94 30.99
CA SER A 468 27.73 -38.27 32.20
C SER A 468 28.55 -37.04 31.82
N TYR A 469 28.36 -35.96 32.56
CA TYR A 469 29.17 -34.74 32.43
C TYR A 469 29.66 -34.30 33.81
N THR A 470 30.68 -33.45 33.81
CA THR A 470 31.45 -33.13 35.02
C THR A 470 31.66 -31.62 35.10
N CYS A 471 31.18 -31.01 36.18
CA CYS A 471 31.40 -29.59 36.47
C CYS A 471 32.57 -29.44 37.43
N ALA A 472 33.29 -28.34 37.31
CA ALA A 472 34.47 -28.05 38.12
C ALA A 472 34.19 -26.90 39.08
N GLY A 473 34.60 -27.07 40.34
CA GLY A 473 34.44 -26.06 41.38
C GLY A 473 35.63 -26.02 42.32
N THR A 474 35.40 -25.46 43.51
CA THR A 474 36.42 -25.38 44.57
C THR A 474 35.94 -25.99 45.88
N GLN A 475 36.80 -26.77 46.55
CA GLN A 475 36.58 -27.29 47.90
C GLN A 475 37.63 -26.74 48.85
N THR A 476 37.23 -26.43 50.08
CA THR A 476 38.13 -25.98 51.15
C THR A 476 38.18 -27.00 52.28
N CYS A 477 39.37 -27.27 52.81
CA CYS A 477 39.56 -28.15 53.95
C CYS A 477 39.15 -27.43 55.24
N GLY A 478 37.99 -27.78 55.78
CA GLY A 478 37.46 -27.26 57.05
C GLY A 478 37.87 -28.09 58.26
N ALA A 479 37.30 -27.78 59.43
CA ALA A 479 37.61 -28.49 60.67
C ALA A 479 37.19 -29.97 60.68
N GLY A 480 36.24 -30.35 59.82
CA GLY A 480 35.68 -31.70 59.72
C GLY A 480 36.11 -32.51 58.49
N GLY A 481 37.01 -31.99 57.65
CA GLY A 481 37.34 -32.59 56.35
C GLY A 481 37.17 -31.61 55.20
N TRP A 482 37.24 -32.11 53.97
CA TRP A 482 36.92 -31.34 52.77
C TRP A 482 35.43 -30.96 52.78
N GLU A 483 35.13 -29.69 52.56
CA GLU A 483 33.77 -29.18 52.36
C GLU A 483 33.19 -29.65 51.00
N SER A 484 31.91 -29.38 50.75
CA SER A 484 31.26 -29.69 49.47
C SER A 484 31.85 -28.87 48.31
N CYS A 485 31.72 -29.37 47.08
CA CYS A 485 32.20 -28.67 45.91
C CYS A 485 31.40 -27.38 45.68
N ALA A 486 32.05 -26.22 45.79
CA ALA A 486 31.45 -24.94 45.46
C ALA A 486 31.61 -24.70 43.95
N LEU A 487 30.53 -24.92 43.22
CA LEU A 487 30.44 -24.72 41.77
C LEU A 487 30.11 -23.25 41.45
N PRO A 488 30.56 -22.73 40.29
CA PRO A 488 30.14 -21.43 39.80
C PRO A 488 28.64 -21.44 39.45
N SER A 489 28.03 -20.24 39.36
CA SER A 489 26.69 -20.10 38.78
C SER A 489 26.72 -20.27 37.27
N GLU A 490 25.57 -20.57 36.67
CA GLU A 490 25.41 -20.65 35.22
C GLU A 490 25.91 -19.42 34.47
N GLN A 491 26.64 -19.69 33.40
CA GLN A 491 27.03 -18.72 32.39
C GLN A 491 26.42 -19.16 31.07
N CYS A 492 26.06 -18.22 30.20
CA CYS A 492 25.55 -18.56 28.87
C CYS A 492 26.73 -18.98 27.98
N ASP A 493 27.23 -20.20 28.14
CA ASP A 493 28.37 -20.73 27.40
C ASP A 493 28.12 -22.13 26.81
N GLY A 494 26.91 -22.68 26.96
CA GLY A 494 26.54 -23.98 26.44
C GLY A 494 26.98 -25.14 27.33
N PHE A 495 27.43 -24.86 28.56
CA PHE A 495 27.82 -25.87 29.54
C PHE A 495 27.05 -25.72 30.84
N ASP A 496 26.64 -26.84 31.41
CA ASP A 496 26.15 -26.92 32.80
C ASP A 496 27.33 -26.57 33.74
N ASN A 497 27.38 -25.34 34.24
CA ASN A 497 28.43 -24.81 35.09
C ASN A 497 28.20 -25.19 36.57
N ASP A 498 26.94 -25.34 36.98
CA ASP A 498 26.54 -25.59 38.37
C ASP A 498 26.07 -27.04 38.67
N CYS A 499 26.10 -27.91 37.66
CA CYS A 499 25.78 -29.34 37.69
C CYS A 499 24.36 -29.67 38.14
N ASP A 500 23.38 -28.83 37.82
CA ASP A 500 21.99 -29.05 38.23
C ASP A 500 21.18 -29.96 37.28
N GLY A 501 21.68 -30.24 36.07
CA GLY A 501 20.94 -30.99 35.04
C GLY A 501 20.56 -30.18 33.81
N GLY A 502 20.58 -28.85 33.93
CA GLY A 502 20.30 -27.91 32.86
C GLY A 502 21.58 -27.47 32.14
N ILE A 503 21.43 -26.90 30.95
CA ILE A 503 22.53 -26.22 30.27
C ILE A 503 22.00 -24.80 30.05
N ASP A 504 22.66 -23.79 30.59
CA ASP A 504 22.27 -22.38 30.49
C ASP A 504 20.77 -22.13 30.85
N GLU A 505 20.18 -22.90 31.75
CA GLU A 505 18.76 -22.84 32.07
C GLU A 505 18.34 -21.49 32.68
N ASP A 506 19.27 -20.79 33.33
CA ASP A 506 19.11 -19.40 33.78
C ASP A 506 18.93 -18.38 32.62
N TYR A 507 19.29 -18.79 31.40
CA TYR A 507 19.19 -18.01 30.15
C TYR A 507 18.07 -18.51 29.23
N LYS A 508 17.34 -19.55 29.63
CA LYS A 508 16.23 -20.15 28.87
C LYS A 508 14.87 -19.81 29.49
N ASP A 509 13.83 -19.84 28.67
CA ASP A 509 12.45 -19.76 29.14
C ASP A 509 11.95 -21.12 29.68
N GLY A 510 10.71 -21.15 30.20
CA GLY A 510 10.09 -22.38 30.70
C GLY A 510 9.86 -23.48 29.65
N GLN A 511 10.18 -23.22 28.38
CA GLN A 511 10.15 -24.19 27.27
C GLN A 511 11.57 -24.57 26.82
N GLY A 512 12.62 -24.09 27.49
CA GLY A 512 14.01 -24.39 27.18
C GLY A 512 14.60 -23.56 26.03
N ARG A 513 13.98 -22.43 25.67
CA ARG A 513 14.39 -21.60 24.54
C ARG A 513 15.14 -20.35 25.01
N TYR A 514 16.22 -20.01 24.31
CA TYR A 514 16.96 -18.76 24.53
C TYR A 514 16.13 -17.56 24.03
N ASN A 515 15.40 -16.90 24.92
CA ASN A 515 14.40 -15.87 24.59
C ASN A 515 14.82 -14.45 24.99
N ARG A 516 16.04 -14.27 25.49
CA ARG A 516 16.53 -12.96 25.90
C ARG A 516 17.03 -12.20 24.67
N VAL A 517 16.84 -10.88 24.66
CA VAL A 517 17.27 -10.03 23.53
C VAL A 517 18.78 -10.03 23.32
N ASP A 518 19.56 -10.30 24.37
CA ASP A 518 21.02 -10.41 24.36
C ASP A 518 21.54 -11.85 24.20
N ASN A 519 20.64 -12.84 24.16
CA ASN A 519 20.92 -14.26 23.94
C ASN A 519 19.72 -14.89 23.21
N CYS A 520 19.46 -14.47 21.97
CA CYS A 520 18.29 -14.87 21.21
C CYS A 520 18.57 -16.09 20.33
N GLY A 521 17.83 -17.18 20.53
CA GLY A 521 18.07 -18.44 19.81
C GLY A 521 19.32 -19.19 20.27
N GLY A 522 20.25 -18.52 20.95
CA GLY A 522 21.46 -19.11 21.52
C GLY A 522 22.28 -18.09 22.31
N CYS A 523 23.26 -18.57 23.07
CA CYS A 523 24.17 -17.73 23.83
C CYS A 523 25.00 -16.80 22.93
N GLY A 524 25.13 -15.55 23.34
CA GLY A 524 25.93 -14.53 22.64
C GLY A 524 25.29 -13.97 21.36
N ILE A 525 24.08 -14.40 21.00
CA ILE A 525 23.33 -13.81 19.89
C ILE A 525 22.54 -12.63 20.44
N SER A 526 23.04 -11.41 20.22
CA SER A 526 22.39 -10.19 20.69
C SER A 526 21.68 -9.48 19.55
N CYS A 527 20.36 -9.33 19.68
CA CYS A 527 19.55 -8.54 18.74
C CYS A 527 19.72 -7.03 18.95
N LEU A 528 20.35 -6.61 20.05
CA LEU A 528 20.54 -5.19 20.40
C LEU A 528 21.41 -4.40 19.41
N ALA A 529 22.14 -5.10 18.52
CA ALA A 529 22.91 -4.47 17.45
C ALA A 529 22.04 -4.11 16.22
N LEU A 530 20.83 -4.66 16.12
CA LEU A 530 19.91 -4.39 15.03
C LEU A 530 19.19 -3.05 15.28
N SER A 531 18.99 -2.30 14.22
CA SER A 531 18.28 -1.01 14.23
C SER A 531 17.17 -1.07 13.21
N PHE A 532 15.96 -0.74 13.65
CA PHE A 532 14.76 -0.73 12.82
C PHE A 532 14.14 0.67 12.88
N THR A 533 13.48 1.08 11.81
CA THR A 533 12.75 2.36 11.79
C THR A 533 11.51 2.22 12.67
N HIS A 534 11.38 3.09 13.68
CA HIS A 534 10.26 3.11 14.64
C HIS A 534 9.93 1.76 15.30
N ALA A 535 10.94 0.92 15.51
CA ALA A 535 10.80 -0.35 16.15
C ALA A 535 12.01 -0.70 17.02
N SER A 536 11.75 -1.51 18.03
CA SER A 536 12.74 -1.99 18.98
C SER A 536 13.11 -3.44 18.69
N PRO A 537 14.40 -3.82 18.74
CA PRO A 537 14.81 -5.21 18.54
C PRO A 537 14.26 -6.12 19.64
N VAL A 538 13.74 -7.28 19.24
CA VAL A 538 13.21 -8.30 20.15
C VAL A 538 13.75 -9.67 19.79
N CYS A 539 13.69 -10.58 20.76
CA CYS A 539 13.86 -12.00 20.48
C CYS A 539 12.49 -12.62 20.21
N ASP A 540 12.17 -12.86 18.94
CA ASP A 540 10.89 -13.44 18.55
C ASP A 540 10.87 -14.94 18.87
N THR A 541 9.84 -15.33 19.63
CA THR A 541 9.60 -16.71 20.06
C THR A 541 8.28 -17.28 19.52
N SER A 542 7.61 -16.54 18.63
CA SER A 542 6.31 -16.89 18.06
C SER A 542 6.42 -18.01 17.02
N GLY A 543 7.55 -18.10 16.33
CA GLY A 543 7.88 -19.20 15.43
C GLY A 543 8.00 -20.53 16.17
N GLY A 544 7.49 -21.62 15.58
CA GLY A 544 7.59 -22.97 16.15
C GLY A 544 9.03 -23.54 16.21
N GLY A 545 10.04 -22.76 15.83
CA GLY A 545 11.46 -23.10 15.82
C GLY A 545 12.27 -22.44 16.95
N ALA A 546 13.59 -22.40 16.78
CA ALA A 546 14.47 -21.67 17.69
C ALA A 546 14.18 -20.16 17.57
N PRO A 547 14.13 -19.41 18.69
CA PRO A 547 13.88 -17.97 18.66
C PRO A 547 14.84 -17.24 17.70
N GLN A 548 14.35 -16.23 17.01
CA GLN A 548 15.11 -15.46 16.02
C GLN A 548 15.09 -13.98 16.41
N CYS A 549 16.14 -13.25 16.05
CA CYS A 549 16.07 -11.80 16.17
C CYS A 549 15.01 -11.25 15.23
N GLY A 550 14.15 -10.40 15.77
CA GLY A 550 13.14 -9.67 15.04
C GLY A 550 12.99 -8.27 15.62
N PHE A 551 11.85 -7.65 15.35
CA PHE A 551 11.51 -6.34 15.89
C PHE A 551 10.07 -6.32 16.42
N ALA A 552 9.80 -5.37 17.28
CA ALA A 552 8.45 -5.01 17.68
C ALA A 552 8.28 -3.50 17.47
N CYS A 553 7.18 -3.11 16.85
CA CYS A 553 6.90 -1.69 16.63
C CYS A 553 6.88 -0.92 17.94
N ASP A 554 7.44 0.28 17.90
CA ASP A 554 7.33 1.23 18.99
C ASP A 554 5.85 1.61 19.17
N ALA A 555 5.49 2.08 20.37
CA ALA A 555 4.10 2.40 20.68
C ALA A 555 3.52 3.42 19.68
N GLY A 556 2.43 3.03 19.01
CA GLY A 556 1.75 3.85 18.01
C GLY A 556 2.28 3.67 16.58
N TRP A 557 3.17 2.71 16.33
CA TRP A 557 3.63 2.36 14.99
C TRP A 557 3.14 0.97 14.57
N VAL A 558 2.96 0.78 13.27
CA VAL A 558 2.46 -0.44 12.62
C VAL A 558 3.35 -0.77 11.42
N ASP A 559 3.71 -2.04 11.29
CA ASP A 559 4.34 -2.64 10.12
C ASP A 559 3.23 -3.02 9.13
N VAL A 560 3.23 -2.40 7.95
CA VAL A 560 2.16 -2.51 6.95
C VAL A 560 2.54 -3.36 5.75
N ASP A 561 3.83 -3.52 5.47
CA ASP A 561 4.34 -4.20 4.27
C ASP A 561 5.11 -5.50 4.59
N GLY A 562 5.35 -5.80 5.87
CA GLY A 562 6.09 -6.97 6.33
C GLY A 562 7.60 -6.89 6.06
N LEU A 563 8.11 -5.71 5.68
CA LEU A 563 9.54 -5.44 5.58
C LEU A 563 10.10 -5.02 6.94
N PRO A 564 11.44 -5.02 7.11
CA PRO A 564 12.03 -4.67 8.40
C PRO A 564 11.81 -3.20 8.82
N GLY A 565 10.89 -2.97 9.74
CA GLY A 565 10.58 -1.64 10.27
C GLY A 565 9.10 -1.48 10.63
N CYS A 566 8.73 -0.32 11.14
CA CYS A 566 7.33 0.08 11.25
C CYS A 566 7.17 1.47 10.62
N GLU A 567 6.46 1.52 9.50
CA GLU A 567 6.45 2.65 8.58
C GLU A 567 5.26 3.56 8.83
N CYS A 568 4.22 3.05 9.50
CA CYS A 568 2.95 3.74 9.66
C CYS A 568 2.66 4.08 11.11
N SER A 569 2.14 5.29 11.36
CA SER A 569 1.67 5.74 12.67
C SER A 569 0.21 6.20 12.53
N PRO A 570 -0.77 5.45 13.07
CA PRO A 570 -2.19 5.79 12.92
C PRO A 570 -2.49 7.20 13.40
N THR A 571 -3.17 7.97 12.58
CA THR A 571 -3.60 9.34 12.90
C THR A 571 -5.08 9.40 13.30
N SER A 572 -5.85 8.38 12.91
CA SER A 572 -7.26 8.19 13.21
C SER A 572 -7.54 6.70 13.47
N ALA A 573 -8.69 6.40 14.08
CA ALA A 573 -9.19 5.02 14.20
C ALA A 573 -10.28 4.71 13.15
N THR A 574 -10.46 5.63 12.21
CA THR A 574 -11.44 5.56 11.14
C THR A 574 -10.74 6.15 9.95
N ASP A 575 -10.60 5.35 8.91
CA ASP A 575 -10.02 5.79 7.67
C ASP A 575 -11.10 6.15 6.66
N PHE A 576 -11.10 7.41 6.25
CA PHE A 576 -12.04 7.88 5.25
C PHE A 576 -11.29 7.98 3.94
N PRO A 577 -11.76 7.28 2.91
CA PRO A 577 -11.03 7.26 1.66
C PRO A 577 -10.91 8.66 1.07
N ASP A 578 -9.70 9.05 0.69
CA ASP A 578 -9.40 10.41 0.25
C ASP A 578 -8.50 10.46 -1.00
N PRO A 579 -8.46 11.59 -1.75
CA PRO A 579 -7.73 11.66 -3.01
C PRO A 579 -6.21 11.49 -2.91
N LEU A 580 -5.63 11.59 -1.72
CA LEU A 580 -4.20 11.41 -1.45
C LEU A 580 -3.86 9.97 -1.04
N GLY A 581 -4.85 9.11 -0.83
CA GLY A 581 -4.63 7.71 -0.46
C GLY A 581 -4.03 7.55 0.93
N VAL A 582 -4.42 8.40 1.89
CA VAL A 582 -3.84 8.37 3.23
C VAL A 582 -4.51 7.26 4.03
N ASP A 583 -3.78 6.17 4.26
CA ASP A 583 -4.18 5.13 5.21
C ASP A 583 -4.09 5.68 6.65
N ALA A 584 -5.21 6.21 7.15
CA ALA A 584 -5.25 6.95 8.41
C ALA A 584 -5.20 6.06 9.65
N ASP A 585 -5.62 4.80 9.55
CA ASP A 585 -5.62 3.81 10.64
C ASP A 585 -4.58 2.69 10.49
N CYS A 586 -3.78 2.75 9.42
CA CYS A 586 -2.67 1.84 9.10
C CYS A 586 -3.12 0.39 8.91
N ASP A 587 -4.32 0.16 8.34
CA ASP A 587 -4.85 -1.17 8.08
C ASP A 587 -4.42 -1.76 6.72
N GLY A 588 -3.69 -0.97 5.92
CA GLY A 588 -3.16 -1.31 4.61
C GLY A 588 -4.06 -0.91 3.45
N ILE A 589 -5.19 -0.22 3.69
CA ILE A 589 -6.04 0.35 2.64
C ILE A 589 -6.39 1.82 2.94
N ASP A 590 -6.74 2.58 1.90
CA ASP A 590 -7.29 3.93 2.03
C ASP A 590 -8.82 3.86 2.14
N GLY A 591 -9.34 3.73 3.36
CA GLY A 591 -10.76 3.64 3.70
C GLY A 591 -11.11 2.41 4.55
N GLU A 592 -12.40 2.24 4.88
CA GLU A 592 -12.82 1.12 5.74
C GLU A 592 -13.03 -0.20 4.96
N ILE A 593 -12.37 -1.30 5.39
CA ILE A 593 -12.49 -2.63 4.75
C ILE A 593 -13.95 -3.06 4.58
N ASP A 594 -14.77 -2.89 5.62
CA ASP A 594 -16.18 -3.33 5.64
C ASP A 594 -17.09 -2.51 4.69
N LYS A 595 -16.60 -1.37 4.20
CA LYS A 595 -17.30 -0.49 3.25
C LYS A 595 -16.61 -0.47 1.89
N GLY A 596 -15.51 -1.21 1.76
CA GLY A 596 -14.75 -1.36 0.55
C GLY A 596 -15.43 -2.31 -0.43
N ILE A 597 -15.23 -2.07 -1.72
CA ILE A 597 -15.51 -3.05 -2.76
C ILE A 597 -14.20 -3.39 -3.41
N PHE A 598 -13.82 -4.66 -3.31
CA PHE A 598 -12.53 -5.15 -3.77
C PHE A 598 -12.66 -5.72 -5.17
N VAL A 599 -11.72 -5.35 -6.02
CA VAL A 599 -11.60 -5.81 -7.40
C VAL A 599 -10.22 -6.41 -7.59
N ALA A 600 -10.15 -7.63 -8.11
CA ALA A 600 -8.91 -8.34 -8.37
C ALA A 600 -8.97 -9.04 -9.73
N LYS A 601 -7.84 -9.11 -10.43
CA LYS A 601 -7.75 -9.78 -11.75
C LYS A 601 -8.12 -11.27 -11.70
N THR A 602 -7.97 -11.89 -10.53
CA THR A 602 -8.35 -13.29 -10.27
C THR A 602 -9.79 -13.45 -9.76
N GLY A 603 -10.52 -12.35 -9.57
CA GLY A 603 -11.89 -12.32 -9.05
C GLY A 603 -12.95 -12.75 -10.07
N SER A 604 -14.22 -12.59 -9.70
CA SER A 604 -15.37 -12.84 -10.59
C SER A 604 -16.34 -11.66 -10.56
N ASP A 605 -16.86 -11.21 -11.71
CA ASP A 605 -17.89 -10.13 -11.74
C ASP A 605 -19.22 -10.53 -11.07
N SER A 606 -19.38 -11.82 -10.73
CA SER A 606 -20.50 -12.33 -9.95
C SER A 606 -20.24 -12.44 -8.44
N ALA A 607 -19.05 -12.03 -7.98
CA ALA A 607 -18.59 -12.17 -6.60
C ALA A 607 -19.30 -11.19 -5.64
N SER A 608 -19.10 -11.41 -4.33
CA SER A 608 -19.65 -10.51 -3.31
C SER A 608 -19.04 -9.11 -3.41
N GLY A 609 -17.77 -8.99 -3.81
CA GLY A 609 -17.00 -7.75 -3.79
C GLY A 609 -16.28 -7.51 -2.46
N GLU A 610 -16.27 -8.50 -1.57
CA GLU A 610 -15.46 -8.50 -0.34
C GLU A 610 -14.00 -8.85 -0.66
N LEU A 611 -13.09 -8.59 0.27
CA LEU A 611 -11.65 -8.78 0.08
C LEU A 611 -11.28 -10.24 -0.27
N ASP A 612 -12.01 -11.21 0.28
CA ASP A 612 -11.83 -12.64 0.06
C ASP A 612 -12.65 -13.22 -1.11
N ASP A 613 -13.60 -12.46 -1.65
CA ASP A 613 -14.37 -12.77 -2.86
C ASP A 613 -14.47 -11.53 -3.77
N PRO A 614 -13.35 -11.09 -4.37
CA PRO A 614 -13.27 -9.83 -5.08
C PRO A 614 -13.95 -9.91 -6.45
N LEU A 615 -14.48 -8.77 -6.90
CA LEU A 615 -15.02 -8.61 -8.25
C LEU A 615 -13.88 -8.65 -9.27
N ARG A 616 -14.16 -9.03 -10.52
CA ARG A 616 -13.11 -9.14 -11.54
C ARG A 616 -12.78 -7.81 -12.20
N THR A 617 -13.82 -7.00 -12.44
CA THR A 617 -13.70 -5.73 -13.16
C THR A 617 -14.08 -4.55 -12.28
N ILE A 618 -13.46 -3.41 -12.56
CA ILE A 618 -13.78 -2.14 -11.88
C ILE A 618 -15.24 -1.79 -12.14
N GLN A 619 -15.76 -1.96 -13.36
CA GLN A 619 -17.16 -1.68 -13.66
C GLN A 619 -18.12 -2.51 -12.82
N ALA A 620 -17.85 -3.82 -12.61
CA ALA A 620 -18.67 -4.62 -11.71
C ALA A 620 -18.59 -4.09 -10.26
N GLY A 621 -17.42 -3.60 -9.84
CA GLY A 621 -17.25 -2.87 -8.57
C GLY A 621 -18.09 -1.60 -8.49
N ILE A 622 -18.14 -0.78 -9.55
CA ILE A 622 -18.95 0.44 -9.63
C ILE A 622 -20.43 0.08 -9.53
N ASP A 623 -20.86 -0.88 -10.34
CA ASP A 623 -22.26 -1.32 -10.39
C ASP A 623 -22.71 -1.87 -9.03
N LYS A 624 -21.82 -2.57 -8.33
CA LYS A 624 -22.04 -3.05 -6.97
C LYS A 624 -22.10 -1.91 -5.95
N ALA A 625 -21.22 -0.92 -6.06
CA ALA A 625 -21.20 0.26 -5.18
C ALA A 625 -22.48 1.09 -5.31
N VAL A 626 -23.00 1.24 -6.53
CA VAL A 626 -24.24 1.98 -6.82
C VAL A 626 -25.47 1.23 -6.33
N ALA A 627 -25.39 -0.09 -6.13
CA ALA A 627 -26.48 -0.92 -5.66
C ALA A 627 -26.60 -1.00 -4.12
N LEU A 628 -25.60 -0.50 -3.37
CA LEU A 628 -25.58 -0.39 -1.90
C LEU A 628 -26.09 0.99 -1.45
#